data_AF-A0A1F4S472-F1
#
_entry.id   AF-A0A1F4S472-F1
#
_cell.length_a   1.000
_cell.length_b   1.000
_cell.length_c   1.000
_cell.angle_alpha   90.00
_cell.angle_beta   90.00
_cell.angle_gamma   90.00
#
_symmetry.space_group_name_H-M   'P 1'
#
loop_
_entity.id
_entity.type
_entity.pdbx_description
1 polymer ?
#
loop_
_entity_poly.entity_id
_entity_poly.type
_entity_poly.pdbx_seq_one_letter_code
_entity_poly.pdbx_strand_id
1 'polypeptide(L)'
;MADISGLKNSNFHYMPTFWHLSWQKPVEEACSEKNRQKTEEGLNLLHPDQDIPFYPYCHYIKIDASRREEMESSDDYTGTIEMGIASAIDLERNTKGAAIEGHFVAQKYWIPEKYIQMAFDMMPQELVDILKEASQKGKLEEVSENIARLMCILFSFIFDESKFDPDEKNINAVGLFQLELITAKNTYPKIADKNNLTFADLENPEINMMIGFKLILDYFKRFNVEEGEILTAEKFANIDMWGSMGLVTAAYMIGPTKVTKDPDKYRKGGPACQRRRAMAQDYFQFQSPDIIATIQRAFPTQENYNDKIASKPLVSIIQ
;
A
#
# COMPACT_ATOMS: atom_id res chain seq x y z
N MET A 1 11.42 17.68 -15.84
CA MET A 1 10.45 17.23 -14.83
C MET A 1 9.07 17.55 -15.36
N ALA A 2 8.26 16.54 -15.68
CA ALA A 2 6.85 16.75 -15.96
C ALA A 2 6.17 17.23 -14.67
N ASP A 3 5.42 18.31 -14.74
CA ASP A 3 4.68 18.84 -13.59
C ASP A 3 3.53 17.87 -13.23
N ILE A 4 3.66 17.18 -12.10
CA ILE A 4 2.67 16.21 -11.57
C ILE A 4 1.63 16.94 -10.69
N SER A 5 1.86 18.22 -10.35
CA SER A 5 1.05 18.97 -9.39
C SER A 5 -0.43 19.10 -9.77
N GLY A 6 -0.75 19.01 -11.07
CA GLY A 6 -2.14 19.02 -11.58
C GLY A 6 -2.91 17.70 -11.47
N LEU A 7 -2.28 16.60 -11.04
CA LEU A 7 -2.90 15.27 -10.92
C LEU A 7 -3.08 14.80 -9.48
N LYS A 8 -2.57 15.55 -8.48
CA LYS A 8 -2.67 15.16 -7.08
C LYS A 8 -4.09 15.30 -6.56
N ASN A 9 -4.65 14.22 -6.05
CA ASN A 9 -5.95 14.25 -5.39
C ASN A 9 -5.84 14.77 -3.95
N SER A 10 -5.76 16.09 -3.79
CA SER A 10 -5.55 16.76 -2.49
C SER A 10 -6.66 16.56 -1.45
N ASN A 11 -7.78 15.95 -1.83
CA ASN A 11 -8.90 15.68 -0.92
C ASN A 11 -8.66 14.47 0.00
N PHE A 12 -7.70 13.61 -0.32
CA PHE A 12 -7.36 12.46 0.50
C PHE A 12 -6.14 12.78 1.37
N HIS A 13 -6.36 12.88 2.67
CA HIS A 13 -5.29 12.97 3.65
C HIS A 13 -5.32 11.70 4.51
N TYR A 14 -4.35 10.82 4.28
CA TYR A 14 -4.26 9.55 5.00
C TYR A 14 -3.93 9.81 6.47
N MET A 15 -4.71 9.19 7.36
CA MET A 15 -4.53 9.30 8.80
C MET A 15 -4.51 7.90 9.42
N PRO A 16 -3.33 7.35 9.80
CA PRO A 16 -3.19 5.97 10.30
C PRO A 16 -3.68 5.82 11.75
N THR A 17 -4.97 6.08 11.99
CA THR A 17 -5.57 6.14 13.32
C THR A 17 -5.77 4.75 13.92
N PHE A 18 -6.34 3.82 13.17
CA PHE A 18 -6.63 2.46 13.60
C PHE A 18 -5.37 1.63 13.77
N TRP A 19 -4.43 1.74 12.84
CA TRP A 19 -3.12 1.10 12.94
C TRP A 19 -2.38 1.54 14.20
N HIS A 20 -2.33 2.85 14.46
CA HIS A 20 -1.64 3.38 15.62
C HIS A 20 -2.26 2.83 16.92
N LEU A 21 -3.58 2.86 17.03
CA LEU A 21 -4.29 2.47 18.24
C LEU A 21 -4.31 0.95 18.47
N SER A 22 -4.40 0.15 17.41
CA SER A 22 -4.63 -1.29 17.51
C SER A 22 -3.35 -2.12 17.50
N TRP A 23 -2.27 -1.58 16.94
CA TRP A 23 -1.02 -2.33 16.74
C TRP A 23 0.20 -1.57 17.19
N GLN A 24 0.40 -0.34 16.71
CA GLN A 24 1.61 0.40 17.03
C GLN A 24 1.74 0.63 18.54
N LYS A 25 0.68 1.08 19.22
CA LYS A 25 0.71 1.34 20.66
C LYS A 25 0.85 0.06 21.50
N PRO A 26 0.12 -1.04 21.22
CA PRO A 26 0.40 -2.33 21.87
C PRO A 26 1.81 -2.87 21.62
N VAL A 27 2.38 -2.68 20.42
CA VAL A 27 3.77 -3.05 20.10
C VAL A 27 4.76 -2.14 20.83
N GLU A 28 4.50 -0.84 20.92
CA GLU A 28 5.25 0.11 21.74
C GLU A 28 5.28 -0.32 23.21
N GLU A 29 4.12 -0.65 23.77
CA GLU A 29 3.98 -1.13 25.14
C GLU A 29 4.67 -2.49 25.35
N ALA A 30 4.58 -3.41 24.39
CA ALA A 30 5.24 -4.72 24.43
C ALA A 30 6.77 -4.61 24.25
N CYS A 31 7.26 -3.75 23.36
CA CYS A 31 8.67 -3.52 23.12
C CYS A 31 9.31 -2.55 24.14
N SER A 32 8.52 -1.97 25.06
CA SER A 32 9.05 -1.15 26.14
C SER A 32 10.09 -1.89 26.97
N GLU A 33 11.01 -1.15 27.59
CA GLU A 33 12.10 -1.72 28.40
C GLU A 33 11.59 -2.67 29.50
N LYS A 34 10.38 -2.42 30.00
CA LYS A 34 9.69 -3.25 31.00
C LYS A 34 9.27 -4.63 30.48
N ASN A 35 9.00 -4.75 29.18
CA ASN A 35 8.38 -5.94 28.57
C ASN A 35 9.27 -6.63 27.51
N ARG A 36 10.42 -6.05 27.17
CA ARG A 36 11.37 -6.50 26.13
C ARG A 36 11.62 -8.02 26.08
N GLN A 37 11.95 -8.64 27.21
CA GLN A 37 12.27 -10.08 27.27
C GLN A 37 11.09 -10.98 26.89
N LYS A 38 9.86 -10.64 27.28
CA LYS A 38 8.66 -11.44 26.99
C LYS A 38 8.19 -11.27 25.55
N THR A 39 8.43 -10.10 24.98
CA THR A 39 8.04 -9.76 23.60
C THR A 39 8.95 -10.44 22.59
N GLU A 40 10.26 -10.53 22.87
CA GLU A 40 11.19 -11.32 22.05
C GLU A 40 10.80 -12.82 22.02
N GLU A 41 10.39 -13.40 23.16
CA GLU A 41 9.88 -14.78 23.22
C GLU A 41 8.52 -14.94 22.51
N GLY A 42 7.60 -13.99 22.68
CA GLY A 42 6.27 -14.01 22.05
C GLY A 42 6.29 -13.86 20.53
N LEU A 43 7.16 -12.99 20.00
CA LEU A 43 7.35 -12.84 18.55
C LEU A 43 7.93 -14.11 17.92
N ASN A 44 8.81 -14.82 18.62
CA ASN A 44 9.36 -16.11 18.16
C ASN A 44 8.31 -17.24 18.19
N LEU A 45 7.34 -17.19 19.10
CA LEU A 45 6.29 -18.21 19.25
C LEU A 45 5.14 -18.09 18.23
N LEU A 46 4.98 -16.94 17.57
CA LEU A 46 3.97 -16.72 16.52
C LEU A 46 4.31 -17.41 15.18
N HIS A 47 5.39 -18.21 15.12
CA HIS A 47 5.88 -18.85 13.91
C HIS A 47 6.00 -20.39 14.03
N PRO A 48 4.99 -21.16 13.58
CA PRO A 48 5.09 -22.62 13.50
C PRO A 48 5.82 -23.15 12.24
N ASP A 49 5.98 -22.34 11.18
CA ASP A 49 6.58 -22.78 9.92
C ASP A 49 7.96 -22.15 9.67
N GLN A 50 8.99 -23.00 9.65
CA GLN A 50 10.41 -22.62 9.56
C GLN A 50 10.91 -22.28 8.13
N ASP A 51 10.07 -22.41 7.10
CA ASP A 51 10.50 -22.45 5.70
C ASP A 51 10.31 -21.14 4.90
N ILE A 52 9.83 -20.05 5.53
CA ILE A 52 9.78 -18.73 4.90
C ILE A 52 10.75 -17.81 5.64
N PRO A 53 11.84 -17.32 4.99
CA PRO A 53 12.76 -16.40 5.64
C PRO A 53 12.01 -15.14 6.07
N PHE A 54 11.90 -14.96 7.37
CA PHE A 54 11.49 -13.73 8.00
C PHE A 54 12.54 -12.65 7.67
N TYR A 55 12.14 -11.61 6.96
CA TYR A 55 12.90 -10.37 6.91
C TYR A 55 12.21 -9.38 7.85
N PRO A 56 12.60 -9.32 9.14
CA PRO A 56 12.16 -8.23 10.01
C PRO A 56 12.80 -6.96 9.47
N TYR A 57 12.03 -6.18 8.74
CA TYR A 57 12.34 -4.78 8.63
C TYR A 57 11.71 -4.08 9.82
N CYS A 58 12.54 -3.43 10.63
CA CYS A 58 12.07 -2.73 11.82
C CYS A 58 11.61 -1.34 11.43
N HIS A 59 10.50 -0.90 12.03
CA HIS A 59 10.22 0.51 12.15
C HIS A 59 11.16 1.05 13.22
N TYR A 60 11.97 2.05 12.87
CA TYR A 60 12.83 2.70 13.85
C TYR A 60 12.66 4.20 13.79
N ILE A 61 12.67 4.80 14.98
CA ILE A 61 12.90 6.22 15.15
C ILE A 61 14.38 6.35 15.45
N LYS A 62 15.12 6.96 14.51
CA LYS A 62 16.51 7.31 14.79
C LYS A 62 16.54 8.62 15.56
N ILE A 63 16.83 8.50 16.85
CA ILE A 63 17.14 9.67 17.67
C ILE A 63 18.66 9.76 17.71
N ASP A 64 19.22 10.92 17.35
CA ASP A 64 20.65 11.15 17.55
C ASP A 64 20.94 11.14 19.06
N ALA A 65 21.60 10.09 19.54
CA ALA A 65 21.90 9.91 20.98
C ALA A 65 22.66 11.09 21.59
N SER A 66 23.45 11.80 20.79
CA SER A 66 24.20 12.97 21.25
C SER A 66 23.30 14.18 21.58
N ARG A 67 22.02 14.12 21.21
CA ARG A 67 21.04 15.21 21.34
C ARG A 67 19.84 14.86 22.23
N ARG A 68 19.86 13.68 22.87
CA ARG A 68 18.77 13.19 23.73
C ARG A 68 18.49 14.13 24.90
N GLU A 69 19.53 14.66 25.54
CA GLU A 69 19.40 15.62 26.65
C GLU A 69 18.77 16.95 26.20
N GLU A 70 18.96 17.38 24.95
CA GLU A 70 18.34 18.59 24.39
C GLU A 70 16.85 18.40 24.06
N MET A 71 16.45 17.18 23.66
CA MET A 71 15.04 16.83 23.41
C MET A 71 14.23 16.71 24.70
N GLU A 72 14.82 16.11 25.75
CA GLU A 72 14.14 15.91 27.04
C GLU A 72 14.06 17.21 27.87
N SER A 73 14.76 18.28 27.47
CA SER A 73 14.85 19.55 28.21
C SER A 73 14.17 20.75 27.54
N SER A 74 13.55 20.59 26.37
CA SER A 74 12.89 21.68 25.64
C SER A 74 11.52 21.26 25.10
N ASP A 75 10.46 21.94 25.54
CA ASP A 75 9.10 21.78 25.02
C ASP A 75 8.96 22.20 23.52
N ASP A 76 9.97 22.89 22.97
CA ASP A 76 10.00 23.48 21.61
C ASP A 76 11.03 22.80 20.67
N TYR A 77 11.36 21.52 20.88
CA TYR A 77 12.30 20.82 20.01
C TYR A 77 11.77 20.61 18.57
N THR A 78 12.44 21.19 17.56
CA THR A 78 12.08 21.10 16.13
C THR A 78 12.98 20.15 15.32
N GLY A 79 13.61 19.14 15.94
CA GLY A 79 14.50 18.24 15.21
C GLY A 79 13.75 17.28 14.28
N THR A 80 14.43 16.87 13.22
CA THR A 80 13.94 15.87 12.26
C THR A 80 13.97 14.48 12.88
N ILE A 81 12.78 13.95 13.18
CA ILE A 81 12.56 12.52 13.42
C ILE A 81 12.74 11.80 12.09
N GLU A 82 13.82 11.03 11.95
CA GLU A 82 14.03 10.17 10.78
C GLU A 82 13.31 8.84 11.03
N MET A 83 12.18 8.66 10.34
CA MET A 83 11.42 7.40 10.33
C MET A 83 11.89 6.56 9.14
N GLY A 84 12.34 5.34 9.42
CA GLY A 84 12.95 4.48 8.41
C GLY A 84 12.50 3.02 8.47
N ILE A 85 12.82 2.32 7.39
CA ILE A 85 12.66 0.88 7.24
C ILE A 85 14.05 0.33 7.06
N ALA A 86 14.52 -0.50 7.98
CA ALA A 86 15.82 -1.14 7.87
C ALA A 86 15.70 -2.58 8.37
N SER A 87 16.41 -3.51 7.75
CA SER A 87 16.52 -4.84 8.33
C SER A 87 17.19 -4.74 9.70
N ALA A 88 16.95 -5.71 10.59
CA ALA A 88 17.66 -5.77 11.87
C ALA A 88 19.20 -5.69 11.71
N ILE A 89 19.73 -6.26 10.61
CA ILE A 89 21.16 -6.27 10.26
C ILE A 89 21.62 -4.88 9.78
N ASP A 90 20.81 -4.18 8.98
CA ASP A 90 21.14 -2.83 8.52
C ASP A 90 21.09 -1.81 9.66
N LEU A 91 20.17 -1.99 10.62
CA LEU A 91 20.13 -1.22 11.85
C LEU A 91 21.42 -1.39 12.66
N GLU A 92 21.86 -2.62 12.88
CA GLU A 92 23.10 -2.90 13.60
C GLU A 92 24.33 -2.28 12.92
N ARG A 93 24.38 -2.29 11.58
CA ARG A 93 25.50 -1.75 10.79
C ARG A 93 25.50 -0.23 10.68
N ASN A 94 24.33 0.38 10.51
CA ASN A 94 24.20 1.81 10.20
C ASN A 94 24.15 2.71 11.44
N THR A 95 24.00 2.15 12.63
CA THR A 95 23.72 2.98 13.82
C THR A 95 24.91 3.21 14.73
N LYS A 96 26.02 2.47 14.62
CA LYS A 96 27.34 2.77 15.25
C LYS A 96 27.31 3.65 16.53
N GLY A 97 26.47 3.32 17.52
CA GLY A 97 26.36 4.05 18.79
C GLY A 97 25.21 5.06 18.95
N ALA A 98 24.30 5.19 17.98
CA ALA A 98 23.06 5.95 18.14
C ALA A 98 22.01 5.16 18.94
N ALA A 99 21.24 5.84 19.78
CA ALA A 99 20.15 5.27 20.55
C ALA A 99 18.93 5.16 19.65
N ILE A 100 18.52 3.94 19.36
CA ILE A 100 17.36 3.67 18.50
C ILE A 100 16.22 3.25 19.40
N GLU A 101 15.10 3.95 19.29
CA GLU A 101 13.81 3.45 19.76
C GLU A 101 13.12 2.81 18.56
N GLY A 102 13.00 1.49 18.59
CA GLY A 102 12.51 0.69 17.46
C GLY A 102 11.35 -0.21 17.88
N HIS A 103 10.35 -0.30 17.02
CA HIS A 103 9.20 -1.19 17.18
C HIS A 103 9.25 -2.28 16.12
N PHE A 104 9.20 -3.54 16.57
CA PHE A 104 9.26 -4.69 15.67
C PHE A 104 7.87 -4.95 15.09
N VAL A 105 7.69 -4.59 13.82
CA VAL A 105 6.54 -5.02 13.02
C VAL A 105 7.09 -5.69 11.78
N ALA A 106 6.68 -6.92 11.49
CA ALA A 106 7.11 -7.58 10.27
C ALA A 106 6.63 -6.78 9.05
N GLN A 107 7.53 -6.50 8.09
CA GLN A 107 7.20 -5.75 6.86
C GLN A 107 6.01 -6.33 6.10
N LYS A 108 5.75 -7.63 6.26
CA LYS A 108 4.58 -8.34 5.69
C LYS A 108 3.23 -7.72 6.11
N TYR A 109 3.17 -7.03 7.25
CA TYR A 109 1.92 -6.51 7.83
C TYR A 109 1.76 -4.99 7.72
N TRP A 110 2.78 -4.29 7.21
CA TRP A 110 2.82 -2.83 7.26
C TRP A 110 3.25 -2.23 5.94
N ILE A 111 2.45 -1.26 5.49
CA ILE A 111 2.74 -0.45 4.32
C ILE A 111 3.19 0.93 4.82
N PRO A 112 4.34 1.45 4.37
CA PRO A 112 4.81 2.75 4.82
C PRO A 112 3.83 3.86 4.44
N GLU A 113 3.52 4.74 5.40
CA GLU A 113 2.51 5.79 5.27
C GLU A 113 2.69 6.62 4.00
N LYS A 114 3.94 7.00 3.68
CA LYS A 114 4.27 7.77 2.49
C LYS A 114 3.81 7.10 1.19
N TYR A 115 3.80 5.77 1.11
CA TYR A 115 3.33 5.04 -0.07
C TYR A 115 1.82 4.91 -0.10
N ILE A 116 1.15 4.87 1.06
CA ILE A 116 -0.31 4.95 1.13
C ILE A 116 -0.79 6.32 0.67
N GLN A 117 -0.19 7.40 1.20
CA GLN A 117 -0.49 8.76 0.76
C GLN A 117 -0.17 8.95 -0.73
N MET A 118 0.97 8.44 -1.22
CA MET A 118 1.32 8.50 -2.64
C MET A 118 0.29 7.77 -3.51
N ALA A 119 -0.21 6.61 -3.07
CA ALA A 119 -1.25 5.90 -3.81
C ALA A 119 -2.59 6.68 -3.85
N PHE A 120 -2.93 7.41 -2.78
CA PHE A 120 -4.08 8.33 -2.80
C PHE A 120 -3.86 9.50 -3.75
N ASP A 121 -2.71 10.17 -3.65
CA ASP A 121 -2.36 11.29 -4.52
C ASP A 121 -2.41 10.89 -5.99
N MET A 122 -1.89 9.70 -6.32
CA MET A 122 -1.77 9.15 -7.68
C MET A 122 -2.96 8.26 -8.10
N MET A 123 -4.05 8.26 -7.33
CA MET A 123 -5.23 7.45 -7.63
C MET A 123 -5.80 7.83 -9.02
N PRO A 124 -6.05 6.85 -9.92
CA PRO A 124 -6.64 7.14 -11.22
C PRO A 124 -7.96 7.92 -11.10
N GLN A 125 -8.14 8.96 -11.91
CA GLN A 125 -9.36 9.80 -11.92
C GLN A 125 -10.64 8.97 -12.04
N GLU A 126 -10.58 7.86 -12.79
CA GLU A 126 -11.67 6.91 -12.92
C GLU A 126 -12.17 6.36 -11.55
N LEU A 127 -11.28 6.05 -10.61
CA LEU A 127 -11.67 5.61 -9.26
C LEU A 127 -12.27 6.74 -8.44
N VAL A 128 -11.77 7.96 -8.61
CA VAL A 128 -12.34 9.16 -7.97
C VAL A 128 -13.76 9.40 -8.46
N ASP A 129 -14.02 9.21 -9.74
CA ASP A 129 -15.35 9.37 -10.33
C ASP A 129 -16.32 8.26 -9.88
N ILE A 130 -15.83 7.01 -9.76
CA ILE A 130 -16.57 5.90 -9.15
C ILE A 130 -16.94 6.21 -7.69
N LEU A 131 -16.04 6.83 -6.91
CA LEU A 131 -16.32 7.24 -5.53
C LEU A 131 -17.38 8.36 -5.46
N LYS A 132 -17.32 9.34 -6.36
CA LYS A 132 -18.38 10.37 -6.47
C LYS A 132 -19.73 9.75 -6.80
N GLU A 133 -19.78 8.84 -7.77
CA GLU A 133 -20.99 8.10 -8.11
C GLU A 133 -21.50 7.28 -6.91
N ALA A 134 -20.60 6.59 -6.19
CA ALA A 134 -20.93 5.79 -5.02
C ALA A 134 -21.51 6.63 -3.87
N SER A 135 -20.94 7.81 -3.62
CA SER A 135 -21.44 8.78 -2.63
C SER A 135 -22.87 9.23 -2.96
N GLN A 136 -23.18 9.46 -4.24
CA GLN A 136 -24.52 9.86 -4.70
C GLN A 136 -25.55 8.71 -4.66
N LYS A 137 -25.09 7.46 -4.80
CA LYS A 137 -25.96 6.27 -4.89
C LYS A 137 -26.05 5.47 -3.59
N GLY A 138 -25.43 5.92 -2.50
CA GLY A 138 -25.44 5.19 -1.22
C GLY A 138 -24.64 3.88 -1.27
N LYS A 139 -23.56 3.84 -2.06
CA LYS A 139 -22.66 2.68 -2.26
C LYS A 139 -21.23 2.94 -1.79
N LEU A 140 -21.04 4.02 -1.02
CA LEU A 140 -19.73 4.51 -0.65
C LEU A 140 -18.97 3.49 0.21
N GLU A 141 -19.66 2.73 1.07
CA GLU A 141 -19.03 1.72 1.92
C GLU A 141 -18.42 0.59 1.09
N GLU A 142 -19.22 -0.06 0.24
CA GLU A 142 -18.75 -1.20 -0.57
C GLU A 142 -17.67 -0.79 -1.56
N VAL A 143 -17.80 0.40 -2.17
CA VAL A 143 -16.78 0.93 -3.09
C VAL A 143 -15.50 1.28 -2.33
N SER A 144 -15.59 1.90 -1.15
CA SER A 144 -14.39 2.22 -0.33
C SER A 144 -13.64 0.96 0.05
N GLU A 145 -14.36 -0.09 0.45
CA GLU A 145 -13.76 -1.37 0.81
C GLU A 145 -13.06 -2.02 -0.40
N ASN A 146 -13.67 -2.01 -1.59
CA ASN A 146 -13.03 -2.54 -2.79
C ASN A 146 -11.85 -1.70 -3.29
N ILE A 147 -11.86 -0.38 -3.09
CA ILE A 147 -10.65 0.44 -3.33
C ILE A 147 -9.55 0.09 -2.34
N ALA A 148 -9.89 -0.12 -1.06
CA ALA A 148 -8.91 -0.55 -0.07
C ALA A 148 -8.31 -1.94 -0.42
N ARG A 149 -9.12 -2.88 -0.90
CA ARG A 149 -8.62 -4.16 -1.46
C ARG A 149 -7.68 -3.94 -2.63
N LEU A 150 -8.08 -3.10 -3.59
CA LEU A 150 -7.26 -2.79 -4.77
C LEU A 150 -5.92 -2.17 -4.37
N MET A 151 -5.90 -1.24 -3.40
CA MET A 151 -4.67 -0.66 -2.87
C MET A 151 -3.81 -1.70 -2.15
N CYS A 152 -4.39 -2.58 -1.33
CA CYS A 152 -3.62 -3.65 -0.69
C CYS A 152 -3.01 -4.62 -1.71
N ILE A 153 -3.74 -4.91 -2.79
CA ILE A 153 -3.22 -5.68 -3.93
C ILE A 153 -2.08 -4.90 -4.59
N LEU A 154 -2.26 -3.61 -4.88
CA LEU A 154 -1.24 -2.74 -5.44
C LEU A 154 0.08 -2.81 -4.63
N PHE A 155 0.00 -2.67 -3.31
CA PHE A 155 1.16 -2.75 -2.42
C PHE A 155 1.81 -4.14 -2.39
N SER A 156 1.03 -5.20 -2.60
CA SER A 156 1.60 -6.54 -2.75
C SER A 156 2.48 -6.67 -4.00
N PHE A 157 2.16 -5.96 -5.09
CA PHE A 157 3.04 -5.88 -6.26
C PHE A 157 4.30 -5.09 -5.94
N ILE A 158 4.18 -3.90 -5.33
CA ILE A 158 5.36 -3.08 -4.98
C ILE A 158 6.34 -3.87 -4.10
N PHE A 159 5.82 -4.57 -3.09
CA PHE A 159 6.67 -5.39 -2.24
C PHE A 159 7.34 -6.52 -3.01
N ASP A 160 6.63 -7.24 -3.88
CA ASP A 160 7.22 -8.34 -4.64
C ASP A 160 8.26 -7.85 -5.66
N GLU A 161 8.02 -6.69 -6.28
CA GLU A 161 8.85 -6.16 -7.38
C GLU A 161 10.07 -5.38 -6.86
N SER A 162 9.91 -4.57 -5.81
CA SER A 162 10.96 -3.65 -5.36
C SER A 162 11.19 -3.63 -3.85
N LYS A 163 10.39 -4.36 -3.05
CA LYS A 163 10.40 -4.25 -1.58
C LYS A 163 10.20 -2.81 -1.08
N PHE A 164 9.48 -1.99 -1.88
CA PHE A 164 9.31 -0.55 -1.67
C PHE A 164 10.58 0.29 -1.83
N ASP A 165 11.61 -0.21 -2.51
CA ASP A 165 12.77 0.56 -2.93
C ASP A 165 12.47 1.30 -4.25
N PRO A 166 12.38 2.64 -4.25
CA PRO A 166 12.13 3.41 -5.47
C PRO A 166 13.33 3.40 -6.44
N ASP A 167 14.53 3.05 -5.97
CA ASP A 167 15.76 3.03 -6.76
C ASP A 167 16.09 1.63 -7.32
N GLU A 168 15.22 0.63 -7.10
CA GLU A 168 15.39 -0.72 -7.62
C GLU A 168 15.45 -0.72 -9.16
N LYS A 169 16.48 -1.36 -9.72
CA LYS A 169 16.70 -1.44 -11.16
C LYS A 169 17.00 -2.86 -11.62
N ASN A 170 16.18 -3.35 -12.53
CA ASN A 170 16.44 -4.54 -13.33
C ASN A 170 16.78 -4.13 -14.77
N ILE A 171 17.33 -5.06 -15.56
CA ILE A 171 17.91 -4.80 -16.90
C ILE A 171 16.96 -3.97 -17.81
N ASN A 172 15.64 -4.20 -17.71
CA ASN A 172 14.64 -3.54 -18.56
C ASN A 172 13.54 -2.81 -17.78
N ALA A 173 13.61 -2.77 -16.45
CA ALA A 173 12.51 -2.38 -15.58
C ALA A 173 13.00 -1.59 -14.36
N VAL A 174 12.23 -0.58 -13.91
CA VAL A 174 12.66 0.33 -12.84
C VAL A 174 11.57 0.72 -11.86
N GLY A 175 12.00 1.12 -10.67
CA GLY A 175 11.20 1.76 -9.64
C GLY A 175 10.29 0.80 -8.89
N LEU A 176 9.33 1.37 -8.16
CA LEU A 176 8.46 0.65 -7.23
C LEU A 176 7.75 -0.57 -7.85
N PHE A 177 7.32 -0.43 -9.10
CA PHE A 177 6.62 -1.48 -9.85
C PHE A 177 7.52 -2.26 -10.80
N GLN A 178 8.81 -1.94 -10.94
CA GLN A 178 9.64 -2.56 -11.98
C GLN A 178 8.97 -2.47 -13.36
N LEU A 179 8.63 -1.24 -13.78
CA LEU A 179 7.95 -0.99 -15.06
C LEU A 179 8.94 -0.97 -16.21
N GLU A 180 8.64 -1.76 -17.26
CA GLU A 180 9.31 -1.62 -18.55
C GLU A 180 8.85 -0.35 -19.28
N LEU A 181 9.78 0.35 -19.93
CA LEU A 181 9.47 1.60 -20.64
C LEU A 181 8.39 1.45 -21.72
N ILE A 182 8.36 0.31 -22.42
CA ILE A 182 7.36 0.04 -23.47
C ILE A 182 5.96 -0.09 -22.84
N THR A 183 5.84 -0.86 -21.76
CA THR A 183 4.57 -1.03 -21.03
C THR A 183 4.09 0.30 -20.44
N ALA A 184 5.01 1.08 -19.88
CA ALA A 184 4.70 2.40 -19.35
C ALA A 184 4.23 3.38 -20.43
N LYS A 185 4.89 3.42 -21.60
CA LYS A 185 4.47 4.25 -22.74
C LYS A 185 3.08 3.91 -23.28
N ASN A 186 2.65 2.67 -23.16
CA ASN A 186 1.30 2.26 -23.57
C ASN A 186 0.22 2.65 -22.54
N THR A 187 0.62 2.92 -21.30
CA THR A 187 -0.30 3.19 -20.18
C THR A 187 -0.38 4.69 -19.90
N TYR A 188 0.74 5.40 -19.94
CA TYR A 188 0.86 6.81 -19.59
C TYR A 188 -0.05 7.77 -20.37
N PRO A 189 -0.27 7.61 -21.69
CA PRO A 189 -1.20 8.46 -22.44
C PRO A 189 -2.65 8.35 -21.99
N LYS A 190 -3.01 7.31 -21.23
CA LYS A 190 -4.35 7.16 -20.63
C LYS A 190 -4.51 7.95 -19.34
N ILE A 191 -3.45 8.58 -18.86
CA ILE A 191 -3.36 9.26 -17.56
C ILE A 191 -2.96 10.72 -17.74
N ALA A 192 -2.05 11.00 -18.67
CA ALA A 192 -1.55 12.34 -18.95
C ALA A 192 -1.57 12.61 -20.46
N ASP A 193 -1.86 13.85 -20.84
CA ASP A 193 -1.91 14.34 -22.24
C ASP A 193 -0.53 14.41 -22.93
N LYS A 194 0.48 13.67 -22.43
CA LYS A 194 1.85 13.67 -22.93
C LYS A 194 2.25 12.30 -23.44
N ASN A 195 2.82 12.26 -24.65
CA ASN A 195 3.33 11.03 -25.28
C ASN A 195 4.83 10.80 -25.10
N ASN A 196 5.55 11.72 -24.44
CA ASN A 196 7.02 11.69 -24.37
C ASN A 196 7.55 11.19 -23.01
N LEU A 197 7.07 10.04 -22.54
CA LEU A 197 7.60 9.41 -21.34
C LEU A 197 9.01 8.86 -21.59
N THR A 198 9.98 9.26 -20.77
CA THR A 198 11.36 8.77 -20.81
C THR A 198 11.65 7.77 -19.69
N PHE A 199 12.79 7.09 -19.76
CA PHE A 199 13.22 6.18 -18.71
C PHE A 199 13.52 6.91 -17.39
N ALA A 200 14.11 8.11 -17.47
CA ALA A 200 14.37 8.95 -16.29
C ALA A 200 13.09 9.40 -15.60
N ASP A 201 11.99 9.59 -16.33
CA ASP A 201 10.69 9.89 -15.73
C ASP A 201 10.17 8.70 -14.89
N LEU A 202 10.48 7.46 -15.27
CA LEU A 202 10.06 6.26 -14.54
C LEU A 202 10.81 6.01 -13.24
N GLU A 203 11.97 6.64 -13.06
CA GLU A 203 12.72 6.64 -11.79
C GLU A 203 12.05 7.54 -10.74
N ASN A 204 11.15 8.45 -11.15
CA ASN A 204 10.34 9.19 -10.20
C ASN A 204 9.27 8.25 -9.60
N PRO A 205 9.27 8.04 -8.26
CA PRO A 205 8.35 7.11 -7.62
C PRO A 205 6.88 7.49 -7.77
N GLU A 206 6.53 8.78 -7.86
CA GLU A 206 5.15 9.23 -8.09
C GLU A 206 4.67 8.83 -9.50
N ILE A 207 5.50 9.04 -10.53
CA ILE A 207 5.19 8.63 -11.90
C ILE A 207 5.08 7.11 -11.99
N ASN A 208 6.02 6.40 -11.35
CA ASN A 208 6.02 4.94 -11.31
C ASN A 208 4.75 4.39 -10.62
N MET A 209 4.37 4.97 -9.47
CA MET A 209 3.14 4.65 -8.74
C MET A 209 1.90 4.90 -9.59
N MET A 210 1.80 6.08 -10.20
CA MET A 210 0.67 6.47 -11.03
C MET A 210 0.45 5.49 -12.20
N ILE A 211 1.52 5.14 -12.92
CA ILE A 211 1.45 4.20 -14.04
C ILE A 211 1.13 2.78 -13.54
N GLY A 212 1.80 2.32 -12.48
CA GLY A 212 1.56 1.01 -11.89
C GLY A 212 0.12 0.84 -11.40
N PHE A 213 -0.42 1.85 -10.72
CA PHE A 213 -1.81 1.84 -10.24
C PHE A 213 -2.79 1.78 -11.40
N LYS A 214 -2.61 2.62 -12.43
CA LYS A 214 -3.47 2.55 -13.61
C LYS A 214 -3.36 1.19 -14.33
N LEU A 215 -2.16 0.62 -14.42
CA LEU A 215 -1.94 -0.67 -15.08
C LEU A 215 -2.69 -1.80 -14.37
N ILE A 216 -2.58 -1.87 -13.04
CA ILE A 216 -3.29 -2.88 -12.23
C ILE A 216 -4.81 -2.69 -12.35
N LEU A 217 -5.30 -1.45 -12.27
CA LEU A 217 -6.73 -1.14 -12.47
C LEU A 217 -7.22 -1.58 -13.86
N ASP A 218 -6.46 -1.28 -14.92
CA ASP A 218 -6.79 -1.66 -16.29
C ASP A 218 -6.85 -3.20 -16.45
N TYR A 219 -5.99 -3.95 -15.76
CA TYR A 219 -6.07 -5.41 -15.75
C TYR A 219 -7.30 -5.93 -15.01
N PHE A 220 -7.64 -5.35 -13.86
CA PHE A 220 -8.88 -5.71 -13.16
C PHE A 220 -10.10 -5.47 -14.04
N LYS A 221 -10.19 -4.30 -14.66
CA LYS A 221 -11.26 -3.96 -15.61
C LYS A 221 -11.33 -4.97 -16.74
N ARG A 222 -10.21 -5.24 -17.40
CA ARG A 222 -10.15 -6.16 -18.55
C ARG A 222 -10.73 -7.56 -18.25
N PHE A 223 -10.62 -8.02 -17.01
CA PHE A 223 -11.05 -9.37 -16.63
C PHE A 223 -12.39 -9.42 -15.90
N ASN A 224 -12.98 -8.28 -15.55
CA ASN A 224 -14.24 -8.21 -14.80
C ASN A 224 -15.32 -7.36 -15.46
N VAL A 225 -14.99 -6.62 -16.52
CA VAL A 225 -15.89 -5.69 -17.22
C VAL A 225 -15.91 -6.06 -18.70
N GLU A 226 -17.09 -6.06 -19.30
CA GLU A 226 -17.25 -6.36 -20.71
C GLU A 226 -16.56 -5.30 -21.59
N GLU A 227 -16.13 -5.70 -22.79
CA GLU A 227 -15.46 -4.78 -23.70
C GLU A 227 -16.39 -3.64 -24.12
N GLY A 228 -15.95 -2.40 -23.96
CA GLY A 228 -16.73 -1.18 -24.26
C GLY A 228 -17.66 -0.73 -23.14
N GLU A 229 -17.72 -1.47 -22.03
CA GLU A 229 -18.57 -1.13 -20.91
C GLU A 229 -17.88 -0.15 -19.93
N ILE A 230 -18.67 0.79 -19.39
CA ILE A 230 -18.21 1.73 -18.36
C ILE A 230 -18.23 1.03 -17.00
N LEU A 231 -17.13 1.13 -16.25
CA LEU A 231 -17.02 0.65 -14.88
C LEU A 231 -17.75 1.65 -13.96
N THR A 232 -18.94 1.27 -13.49
CA THR A 232 -19.76 2.08 -12.56
C THR A 232 -19.46 1.74 -11.11
N ALA A 233 -19.91 2.57 -10.17
CA ALA A 233 -19.89 2.30 -8.73
C ALA A 233 -20.48 0.93 -8.37
N GLU A 234 -21.66 0.61 -8.91
CA GLU A 234 -22.32 -0.68 -8.64
C GLU A 234 -21.47 -1.86 -9.13
N LYS A 235 -20.92 -1.78 -10.34
CA LYS A 235 -20.06 -2.86 -10.84
C LYS A 235 -18.81 -2.99 -10.00
N PHE A 236 -18.14 -1.87 -9.72
CA PHE A 236 -16.91 -1.86 -8.96
C PHE A 236 -17.09 -2.44 -7.54
N ALA A 237 -18.20 -2.11 -6.87
CA ALA A 237 -18.57 -2.68 -5.57
C ALA A 237 -18.71 -4.22 -5.59
N ASN A 238 -19.08 -4.80 -6.74
CA ASN A 238 -19.34 -6.23 -6.89
C ASN A 238 -18.17 -7.02 -7.52
N ILE A 239 -17.03 -6.39 -7.83
CA ILE A 239 -15.85 -7.10 -8.36
C ILE A 239 -15.26 -8.01 -7.28
N ASP A 240 -15.11 -9.30 -7.57
CA ASP A 240 -14.30 -10.21 -6.77
C ASP A 240 -12.80 -9.97 -7.04
N MET A 241 -12.26 -8.98 -6.32
CA MET A 241 -10.85 -8.57 -6.43
C MET A 241 -9.90 -9.74 -6.12
N TRP A 242 -10.26 -10.58 -5.15
CA TRP A 242 -9.45 -11.74 -4.79
C TRP A 242 -9.50 -12.78 -5.89
N GLY A 243 -10.69 -13.18 -6.34
CA GLY A 243 -10.88 -14.17 -7.42
C GLY A 243 -10.18 -13.78 -8.72
N SER A 244 -10.07 -12.48 -9.02
CA SER A 244 -9.42 -11.95 -10.22
C SER A 244 -7.89 -11.84 -10.12
N MET A 245 -7.33 -11.97 -8.92
CA MET A 245 -5.92 -11.72 -8.67
C MET A 245 -4.96 -12.62 -9.46
N GLY A 246 -5.37 -13.86 -9.77
CA GLY A 246 -4.61 -14.78 -10.61
C GLY A 246 -4.41 -14.26 -12.03
N LEU A 247 -5.48 -13.70 -12.61
CA LEU A 247 -5.47 -13.10 -13.95
C LEU A 247 -4.63 -11.83 -13.99
N VAL A 248 -4.79 -10.96 -12.99
CA VAL A 248 -4.04 -9.70 -12.87
C VAL A 248 -2.55 -9.97 -12.68
N THR A 249 -2.19 -10.91 -11.80
CA THR A 249 -0.80 -11.33 -11.59
C THR A 249 -0.19 -11.89 -12.87
N ALA A 250 -0.90 -12.78 -13.56
CA ALA A 250 -0.42 -13.32 -14.83
C ALA A 250 -0.29 -12.23 -15.90
N ALA A 251 -1.25 -11.32 -15.99
CA ALA A 251 -1.23 -10.24 -16.98
C ALA A 251 -0.03 -9.31 -16.77
N TYR A 252 0.32 -9.05 -15.52
CA TYR A 252 1.51 -8.30 -15.16
C TYR A 252 2.80 -8.98 -15.62
N MET A 253 2.91 -10.29 -15.39
CA MET A 253 4.15 -11.03 -15.67
C MET A 253 4.34 -11.39 -17.15
N ILE A 254 3.26 -11.74 -17.86
CA ILE A 254 3.35 -12.31 -19.22
C ILE A 254 2.52 -11.55 -20.26
N GLY A 255 1.88 -10.45 -19.85
CA GLY A 255 1.06 -9.60 -20.69
C GLY A 255 -0.42 -10.05 -20.75
N PRO A 256 -1.37 -9.09 -20.79
CA PRO A 256 -2.80 -9.39 -20.72
C PRO A 256 -3.33 -10.13 -21.95
N THR A 257 -2.72 -9.95 -23.12
CA THR A 257 -3.12 -10.63 -24.36
C THR A 257 -2.93 -12.15 -24.28
N LYS A 258 -1.87 -12.62 -23.61
CA LYS A 258 -1.66 -14.07 -23.41
C LYS A 258 -2.68 -14.64 -22.44
N VAL A 259 -2.96 -13.92 -21.35
CA VAL A 259 -3.95 -14.33 -20.34
C VAL A 259 -5.36 -14.40 -20.92
N THR A 260 -5.74 -13.45 -21.77
CA THR A 260 -7.07 -13.40 -22.40
C THR A 260 -7.35 -14.63 -23.29
N LYS A 261 -6.31 -15.27 -23.84
CA LYS A 261 -6.47 -16.47 -24.70
C LYS A 261 -6.82 -17.73 -23.91
N ASP A 262 -6.51 -17.78 -22.62
CA ASP A 262 -6.74 -18.94 -21.75
C ASP A 262 -6.91 -18.48 -20.29
N PRO A 263 -7.98 -17.74 -19.96
CA PRO A 263 -8.13 -17.14 -18.63
C PRO A 263 -8.30 -18.20 -17.53
N ASP A 264 -8.96 -19.32 -17.82
CA ASP A 264 -9.22 -20.37 -16.82
C ASP A 264 -7.93 -21.00 -16.29
N LYS A 265 -6.92 -21.16 -17.16
CA LYS A 265 -5.58 -21.61 -16.76
C LYS A 265 -4.93 -20.67 -15.74
N TYR A 266 -5.09 -19.36 -15.90
CA TYR A 266 -4.41 -18.36 -15.06
C TYR A 266 -5.22 -17.94 -13.82
N ARG A 267 -6.53 -18.20 -13.80
CA ARG A 267 -7.43 -17.80 -12.70
C ARG A 267 -7.03 -18.39 -11.35
N LYS A 268 -6.53 -19.63 -11.32
CA LYS A 268 -6.07 -20.29 -10.07
C LYS A 268 -4.85 -19.62 -9.44
N GLY A 269 -4.06 -18.87 -10.23
CA GLY A 269 -2.83 -18.23 -9.79
C GLY A 269 -1.68 -19.22 -9.57
N GLY A 270 -0.48 -18.84 -10.02
CA GLY A 270 0.76 -19.55 -9.69
C GLY A 270 1.35 -19.13 -8.33
N PRO A 271 2.57 -19.59 -7.99
CA PRO A 271 3.23 -19.25 -6.72
C PRO A 271 3.35 -17.74 -6.46
N ALA A 272 3.62 -16.94 -7.50
CA ALA A 272 3.65 -15.48 -7.38
C ALA A 272 2.29 -14.89 -6.96
N CYS A 273 1.19 -15.40 -7.52
CA CYS A 273 -0.15 -14.96 -7.14
C CYS A 273 -0.47 -15.35 -5.69
N GLN A 274 -0.09 -16.55 -5.27
CA GLN A 274 -0.35 -17.02 -3.89
C GLN A 274 0.36 -16.14 -2.87
N ARG A 275 1.64 -15.81 -3.08
CA ARG A 275 2.40 -14.91 -2.21
C ARG A 275 1.79 -13.51 -2.16
N ARG A 276 1.51 -12.92 -3.33
CA ARG A 276 0.86 -11.60 -3.41
C ARG A 276 -0.49 -11.60 -2.72
N ARG A 277 -1.28 -12.66 -2.89
CA ARG A 277 -2.61 -12.76 -2.28
C ARG A 277 -2.49 -12.79 -0.76
N ALA A 278 -1.60 -13.62 -0.23
CA ALA A 278 -1.36 -13.70 1.21
C ALA A 278 -0.96 -12.33 1.78
N MET A 279 -0.01 -11.64 1.14
CA MET A 279 0.40 -10.29 1.55
C MET A 279 -0.71 -9.25 1.43
N ALA A 280 -1.46 -9.25 0.33
CA ALA A 280 -2.55 -8.30 0.13
C ALA A 280 -3.68 -8.52 1.14
N GLN A 281 -3.96 -9.77 1.51
CA GLN A 281 -4.93 -10.11 2.56
C GLN A 281 -4.44 -9.66 3.92
N ASP A 282 -3.16 -9.87 4.24
CA ASP A 282 -2.53 -9.35 5.45
C ASP A 282 -2.65 -7.82 5.51
N TYR A 283 -2.20 -7.11 4.47
CA TYR A 283 -2.36 -5.65 4.39
C TYR A 283 -3.81 -5.21 4.52
N PHE A 284 -4.75 -5.91 3.90
CA PHE A 284 -6.16 -5.58 4.02
C PHE A 284 -6.66 -5.75 5.46
N GLN A 285 -6.29 -6.82 6.15
CA GLN A 285 -6.66 -7.02 7.55
C GLN A 285 -6.13 -5.91 8.46
N PHE A 286 -4.91 -5.42 8.21
CA PHE A 286 -4.23 -4.51 9.14
C PHE A 286 -4.33 -3.02 8.78
N GLN A 287 -4.43 -2.67 7.49
CA GLN A 287 -4.36 -1.29 6.99
C GLN A 287 -5.68 -0.80 6.37
N SER A 288 -6.58 -1.70 5.96
CA SER A 288 -7.82 -1.28 5.30
C SER A 288 -8.72 -0.36 6.13
N PRO A 289 -8.82 -0.45 7.48
CA PRO A 289 -9.69 0.45 8.23
C PRO A 289 -9.30 1.92 8.07
N ASP A 290 -7.99 2.22 8.09
CA ASP A 290 -7.48 3.59 7.89
C ASP A 290 -7.66 4.07 6.45
N ILE A 291 -7.45 3.18 5.48
CA ILE A 291 -7.66 3.49 4.05
C ILE A 291 -9.15 3.80 3.80
N ILE A 292 -10.07 2.95 4.29
CA ILE A 292 -11.51 3.13 4.15
C ILE A 292 -11.97 4.42 4.84
N ALA A 293 -11.52 4.66 6.07
CA ALA A 293 -11.87 5.89 6.79
C ALA A 293 -11.37 7.14 6.06
N THR A 294 -10.16 7.09 5.49
CA THR A 294 -9.61 8.19 4.66
C THR A 294 -10.50 8.46 3.45
N ILE A 295 -10.93 7.41 2.75
CA ILE A 295 -11.83 7.54 1.59
C ILE A 295 -13.16 8.15 2.02
N GLN A 296 -13.81 7.60 3.04
CA GLN A 296 -15.14 8.03 3.47
C GLN A 296 -15.16 9.47 3.97
N ARG A 297 -14.08 9.93 4.62
CA ARG A 297 -13.92 11.34 5.04
C ARG A 297 -13.80 12.30 3.85
N ALA A 298 -13.23 11.84 2.72
CA ALA A 298 -13.13 12.65 1.50
C ALA A 298 -14.48 12.81 0.77
N PHE A 299 -15.48 11.98 1.07
CA PHE A 299 -16.82 12.02 0.47
C PHE A 299 -17.93 12.01 1.54
N PRO A 300 -18.04 13.07 2.36
CA PRO A 300 -19.02 13.10 3.44
C PRO A 300 -20.45 13.02 2.88
N THR A 301 -21.22 12.04 3.36
CA THR A 301 -22.68 11.99 3.16
C THR A 301 -23.36 12.96 4.14
N GLN A 302 -24.55 13.47 3.79
CA GLN A 302 -25.30 14.41 4.65
C GLN A 302 -25.59 13.87 6.07
N GLU A 303 -25.54 12.56 6.27
CA GLU A 303 -25.80 11.90 7.56
C GLU A 303 -24.56 11.79 8.47
N ASN A 304 -23.34 12.02 7.97
CA ASN A 304 -22.09 11.74 8.69
C ASN A 304 -21.49 12.92 9.48
N TYR A 305 -22.23 14.02 9.65
CA TYR A 305 -21.67 15.20 10.33
C TYR A 305 -21.72 15.16 11.87
N ASN A 306 -22.34 14.15 12.50
CA ASN A 306 -22.55 14.16 13.96
C ASN A 306 -22.31 12.88 14.75
N ASP A 307 -21.93 11.75 14.14
CA ASP A 307 -21.62 10.55 14.92
C ASP A 307 -20.17 10.11 14.73
N LYS A 308 -19.52 9.87 15.87
CA LYS A 308 -18.19 9.29 15.98
C LYS A 308 -18.04 8.18 14.93
N ILE A 309 -17.08 8.32 14.02
CA ILE A 309 -16.62 7.26 13.12
C ILE A 309 -16.00 6.16 13.98
N ALA A 310 -16.85 5.40 14.66
CA ALA A 310 -16.56 4.10 15.19
C ALA A 310 -17.08 3.12 14.14
N SER A 311 -16.46 3.11 12.97
CA SER A 311 -16.57 1.93 12.11
C SER A 311 -15.97 0.79 12.93
N LYS A 312 -16.85 -0.09 13.43
CA LYS A 312 -16.38 -1.38 13.91
C LYS A 312 -15.69 -2.02 12.71
N PRO A 313 -14.42 -2.44 12.82
CA PRO A 313 -13.81 -3.22 11.75
C PRO A 313 -14.72 -4.43 11.48
N LEU A 314 -15.11 -4.62 10.24
CA LEU A 314 -15.87 -5.79 9.76
C LEU A 314 -15.07 -7.09 9.87
N VAL A 315 -13.80 -7.01 10.28
CA VAL A 315 -12.94 -8.17 10.53
C VAL A 315 -13.01 -8.52 12.01
N SER A 316 -13.69 -9.63 12.31
CA SER A 316 -13.48 -10.32 13.57
C SER A 316 -11.98 -10.62 13.67
N ILE A 317 -11.29 -9.94 14.58
CA ILE A 317 -9.97 -10.37 15.00
C ILE A 317 -10.15 -11.82 15.45
N ILE A 318 -9.49 -12.74 14.74
CA ILE A 318 -9.53 -14.17 15.03
C ILE A 318 -9.21 -14.33 16.52
N GLN A 319 -10.20 -14.82 17.28
CA GLN A 319 -10.04 -15.29 18.65
C GLN A 319 -9.43 -16.69 18.65
#